data_AF-A0A1Q3BVM5-F1
#
_entry.id   AF-A0A1Q3BVM5-F1
#
_cell.length_a   1.000
_cell.length_b   1.000
_cell.length_c   1.000
_cell.angle_alpha   90.00
_cell.angle_beta   90.00
_cell.angle_gamma   90.00
#
_symmetry.space_group_name_H-M   'P 1'
#
loop_
_entity.id
_entity.type
_entity.pdbx_description
1 polymer ?
#
loop_
_entity_poly.entity_id
_entity_poly.type
_entity_poly.pdbx_seq_one_letter_code
_entity_poly.pdbx_strand_id
1 'polypeptide(L)'
;MAGMDVLCPKTGTLTLNKLSVDKNLVEFFAKGVDADSVVLMAARASRTENQDAIDIAIVWMLADPKEARAGIQEVHFLPFNLTDKRTALTYIDGDGKMHRVRKGAPEQVNSPHNLLVCSFTERRVHAVIDKFAERGLRSLAVAYQVIVLLFSLPIS
;
A
#
# COMPACT_ATOMS: atom_id res chain seq x y z
N MET A 1 -26.15 38.04 20.93
CA MET A 1 -26.77 36.73 20.59
C MET A 1 -27.39 36.87 19.21
N ALA A 2 -26.68 36.39 18.19
CA ALA A 2 -27.03 36.21 16.77
C ALA A 2 -25.71 35.72 16.15
N GLY A 3 -25.46 34.42 15.99
CA GLY A 3 -26.19 33.55 15.08
C GLY A 3 -25.27 33.19 13.91
N MET A 4 -24.07 32.68 14.20
CA MET A 4 -23.24 31.96 13.24
C MET A 4 -23.15 30.54 13.77
N ASP A 5 -23.92 29.62 13.17
CA ASP A 5 -23.74 28.19 13.37
C ASP A 5 -24.10 27.46 12.08
N VAL A 6 -23.31 27.74 11.04
CA VAL A 6 -23.03 26.73 10.01
C VAL A 6 -21.54 26.51 10.07
N LEU A 7 -21.13 25.74 11.09
CA LEU A 7 -19.92 24.94 10.97
C LEU A 7 -20.20 23.92 9.88
N CYS A 8 -19.66 24.15 8.69
CA CYS A 8 -19.42 23.09 7.73
C CYS A 8 -18.15 22.37 8.18
N PRO A 9 -18.21 21.24 8.92
CA PRO A 9 -17.02 20.45 9.14
C PRO A 9 -16.58 19.89 7.78
N LYS A 10 -15.63 20.57 7.14
CA LYS A 10 -14.77 19.93 6.15
C LYS A 10 -13.88 18.95 6.93
N THR A 11 -14.43 17.76 7.15
CA THR A 11 -13.68 16.54 7.47
C THR A 11 -12.79 16.64 8.71
N GLY A 12 -13.36 17.06 9.84
CA GLY A 12 -12.81 16.84 11.18
C GLY A 12 -13.62 15.77 11.90
N THR A 13 -13.59 14.54 11.40
CA THR A 13 -14.50 13.45 11.79
C THR A 13 -14.22 12.98 13.23
N LEU A 14 -15.30 12.76 14.00
CA LEU A 14 -15.41 12.08 15.30
C LEU A 14 -14.96 10.61 15.24
N THR A 15 -13.74 10.37 14.79
CA THR A 15 -13.13 9.03 14.80
C THR A 15 -11.74 9.19 15.38
N LEU A 16 -11.43 8.45 16.46
CA LEU A 16 -10.04 8.19 16.81
C LEU A 16 -9.38 7.68 15.54
N ASN A 17 -8.44 8.44 14.96
CA ASN A 17 -7.69 8.06 13.77
C ASN A 17 -6.68 6.94 14.11
N LYS A 18 -7.12 5.97 14.91
CA LYS A 18 -6.43 4.73 15.26
C LYS A 18 -7.00 3.67 14.34
N LEU A 19 -6.39 3.57 13.16
CA LEU A 19 -6.70 2.49 12.24
C LEU A 19 -6.06 1.20 12.77
N SER A 20 -6.78 0.10 12.70
CA SER A 20 -6.26 -1.24 13.00
C SER A 20 -6.52 -2.13 11.80
N VAL A 21 -5.52 -2.88 11.40
CA VAL A 21 -5.62 -3.88 10.33
C VAL A 21 -5.91 -5.24 10.97
N ASP A 22 -6.92 -5.96 10.48
CA ASP A 22 -7.14 -7.35 10.89
C ASP A 22 -6.44 -8.29 9.91
N LYS A 23 -5.45 -9.03 10.40
CA LYS A 23 -4.67 -9.99 9.57
C LYS A 23 -5.57 -11.06 8.95
N ASN A 24 -6.69 -11.41 9.57
CA ASN A 24 -7.62 -12.43 9.06
C ASN A 24 -8.41 -11.94 7.84
N LEU A 25 -8.48 -10.62 7.63
CA LEU A 25 -9.17 -10.01 6.49
C LEU A 25 -8.20 -9.72 5.33
N VAL A 26 -6.91 -10.08 5.45
CA VAL A 26 -5.94 -9.87 4.38
C VAL A 26 -6.15 -10.91 3.28
N GLU A 27 -6.69 -10.47 2.15
CA GLU A 27 -6.84 -11.28 0.93
C GLU A 27 -5.63 -11.08 0.01
N PHE A 28 -5.06 -12.17 -0.49
CA PHE A 28 -3.90 -12.16 -1.39
C PHE A 28 -4.16 -12.99 -2.65
N PHE A 29 -3.63 -12.51 -3.77
CA PHE A 29 -3.90 -13.08 -5.10
C PHE A 29 -2.67 -13.69 -5.76
N ALA A 30 -1.48 -13.48 -5.20
CA ALA A 30 -0.24 -14.05 -5.69
C ALA A 30 0.01 -15.44 -5.09
N LYS A 31 0.46 -16.39 -5.91
CA LYS A 31 0.85 -17.72 -5.43
C LYS A 31 2.12 -17.63 -4.58
N GLY A 32 2.12 -18.28 -3.42
CA GLY A 32 3.28 -18.33 -2.51
C GLY A 32 3.49 -17.07 -1.66
N VAL A 33 2.50 -16.19 -1.60
CA VAL A 33 2.49 -15.04 -0.67
C VAL A 33 1.51 -15.35 0.44
N ASP A 34 1.93 -15.16 1.68
CA ASP A 34 1.12 -15.26 2.89
C ASP A 34 0.76 -13.88 3.45
N ALA A 35 -0.11 -13.83 4.45
CA ALA A 35 -0.57 -12.57 5.06
C ALA A 35 0.58 -11.77 5.68
N ASP A 36 1.56 -12.41 6.32
CA ASP A 36 2.70 -11.71 6.93
C ASP A 36 3.62 -11.14 5.85
N SER A 37 3.81 -11.85 4.74
CA SER A 37 4.51 -11.31 3.56
C SER A 37 3.84 -10.05 3.01
N VAL A 38 2.50 -10.01 2.91
CA VAL A 38 1.77 -8.81 2.46
C VAL A 38 1.96 -7.65 3.44
N VAL A 39 1.86 -7.93 4.74
CA VAL A 39 2.07 -6.92 5.79
C VAL A 39 3.50 -6.38 5.74
N LEU A 40 4.51 -7.23 5.57
CA LEU A 40 5.91 -6.83 5.44
C LEU A 40 6.12 -5.96 4.19
N MET A 41 5.51 -6.30 3.05
CA MET A 41 5.54 -5.47 1.85
C MET A 41 4.87 -4.12 2.10
N ALA A 42 3.70 -4.10 2.73
CA ALA A 42 3.00 -2.86 3.07
C ALA A 42 3.83 -1.97 4.01
N ALA A 43 4.47 -2.58 5.01
CA ALA A 43 5.36 -1.89 5.95
C ALA A 43 6.60 -1.36 5.24
N ARG A 44 7.17 -2.10 4.27
CA ARG A 44 8.25 -1.60 3.40
C ARG A 44 7.81 -0.38 2.59
N ALA A 45 6.59 -0.34 2.07
CA ALA A 45 6.07 0.84 1.38
C ALA A 45 5.67 1.98 2.35
N SER A 46 5.78 1.78 3.66
CA SER A 46 5.50 2.78 4.70
C SER A 46 6.78 3.50 5.13
N ARG A 47 6.64 4.73 5.63
CA ARG A 47 7.71 5.39 6.37
C ARG A 47 7.51 5.17 7.86
N THR A 48 8.58 4.81 8.54
CA THR A 48 8.62 4.75 10.01
C THR A 48 8.62 6.14 10.65
N GLU A 49 9.04 7.16 9.91
CA GLU A 49 9.17 8.55 10.38
C GLU A 49 7.89 9.38 10.20
N ASN A 50 7.02 8.99 9.26
CA ASN A 50 5.84 9.78 8.91
C ASN A 50 4.64 9.34 9.77
N GLN A 51 3.95 10.31 10.38
CA GLN A 51 2.85 10.06 11.33
C GLN A 51 1.51 9.77 10.64
N ASP A 52 1.51 9.19 9.44
CA ASP A 52 0.29 8.80 8.77
C ASP A 52 -0.34 7.64 9.57
N ALA A 53 -1.59 7.81 10.01
CA ALA A 53 -2.29 6.81 10.82
C ALA A 53 -2.35 5.42 10.15
N ILE A 54 -2.36 5.38 8.82
CA ILE A 54 -2.31 4.15 8.02
C ILE A 54 -0.93 3.50 8.13
N ASP A 55 0.15 4.27 8.02
CA ASP A 55 1.53 3.79 8.08
C ASP A 55 1.84 3.23 9.46
N ILE A 56 1.43 3.96 10.50
CA ILE A 56 1.53 3.51 11.89
C ILE A 56 0.77 2.19 12.05
N ALA A 57 -0.49 2.10 11.60
CA ALA A 57 -1.28 0.87 11.73
C ALA A 57 -0.61 -0.34 11.06
N ILE A 58 0.01 -0.16 9.90
CA ILE A 58 0.70 -1.24 9.17
C ILE A 58 2.00 -1.63 9.88
N VAL A 59 2.82 -0.66 10.28
CA VAL A 59 4.10 -0.92 10.97
C VAL A 59 3.86 -1.62 12.31
N TRP A 60 2.77 -1.29 13.00
CA TRP A 60 2.35 -1.95 14.26
C TRP A 60 1.85 -3.40 14.06
N MET A 61 1.59 -3.84 12.83
CA MET A 61 1.25 -5.25 12.55
C MET A 61 2.47 -6.17 12.49
N LEU A 62 3.67 -5.58 12.37
CA LEU A 62 4.92 -6.31 12.47
C LEU A 62 5.25 -6.59 13.94
N ALA A 63 5.95 -7.69 14.19
CA ALA A 63 6.50 -7.97 15.51
C ALA A 63 7.55 -6.92 15.90
N ASP A 64 8.42 -6.58 14.94
CA ASP A 64 9.43 -5.54 15.09
C ASP A 64 9.38 -4.54 13.92
N PRO A 65 9.18 -3.23 14.17
CA PRO A 65 9.19 -2.19 13.13
C PRO A 65 10.47 -2.16 12.28
N LYS A 66 11.59 -2.65 12.83
CA LYS A 66 12.88 -2.72 12.14
C LYS A 66 12.87 -3.72 10.99
N GLU A 67 12.00 -4.73 11.02
CA GLU A 67 11.87 -5.71 9.94
C GLU A 67 11.47 -5.06 8.62
N ALA A 68 10.73 -3.94 8.66
CA ALA A 68 10.35 -3.18 7.48
C ALA A 68 11.55 -2.66 6.67
N ARG A 69 12.75 -2.60 7.25
CA ARG A 69 14.00 -2.18 6.61
C ARG A 69 15.13 -3.21 6.71
N ALA A 70 14.87 -4.36 7.32
CA ALA A 70 15.88 -5.39 7.47
C ALA A 70 16.24 -6.02 6.12
N GLY A 71 17.55 -6.10 5.83
CA GLY A 71 18.09 -6.82 4.66
C GLY A 71 17.75 -6.20 3.31
N ILE A 72 17.33 -4.93 3.28
CA ILE A 72 17.05 -4.20 2.04
C ILE A 72 17.84 -2.90 1.99
N GLN A 73 18.28 -2.52 0.79
CA GLN A 73 18.84 -1.21 0.53
C GLN A 73 17.79 -0.34 -0.16
N GLU A 74 17.34 0.72 0.51
CA GLU A 74 16.42 1.69 -0.10
C GLU A 74 17.12 2.44 -1.25
N VAL A 75 16.49 2.44 -2.42
CA VAL A 75 16.98 3.17 -3.60
C VAL A 75 16.17 4.45 -3.79
N HIS A 76 14.84 4.34 -3.75
CA HIS A 76 13.96 5.48 -3.97
C HIS A 76 12.62 5.30 -3.27
N PHE A 77 12.20 6.34 -2.55
CA PHE A 77 10.91 6.39 -1.88
C PHE A 77 10.04 7.50 -2.48
N LEU A 78 8.85 7.14 -2.94
CA LEU A 78 7.83 8.04 -3.43
C LEU A 78 6.77 8.24 -2.31
N PRO A 79 6.72 9.42 -1.67
CA PRO A 79 5.73 9.72 -0.64
C PRO A 79 4.31 9.78 -1.21
N PHE A 80 3.31 9.73 -0.32
CA PHE A 80 1.91 9.84 -0.72
C PHE A 80 1.63 11.21 -1.37
N ASN A 81 0.96 11.20 -2.53
CA ASN A 81 0.47 12.39 -3.21
C ASN A 81 -1.04 12.26 -3.47
N LEU A 82 -1.79 13.35 -3.35
CA LEU A 82 -3.24 13.40 -3.58
C LEU A 82 -3.63 13.02 -5.02
N THR A 83 -2.74 13.27 -5.98
CA THR A 83 -2.96 12.92 -7.39
C THR A 83 -2.81 11.42 -7.62
N ASP A 84 -1.72 10.82 -7.15
CA ASP A 84 -1.41 9.41 -7.36
C ASP A 84 -2.07 8.48 -6.34
N LYS A 85 -2.53 9.02 -5.20
CA LYS A 85 -3.12 8.31 -4.04
C LYS A 85 -2.38 7.03 -3.63
N ARG A 86 -1.05 7.05 -3.76
CA ARG A 86 -0.18 5.90 -3.49
C ARG A 86 1.17 6.34 -2.96
N THR A 87 1.82 5.41 -2.28
CA THR A 87 3.19 5.49 -1.80
C THR A 87 3.96 4.33 -2.42
N ALA A 88 5.24 4.52 -2.75
CA ALA A 88 6.06 3.46 -3.31
C ALA A 88 7.45 3.44 -2.68
N LEU A 89 7.96 2.25 -2.43
CA LEU A 89 9.38 2.03 -2.13
C LEU A 89 10.00 1.19 -3.23
N THR A 90 11.15 1.66 -3.72
CA THR A 90 12.04 0.89 -4.57
C THR A 90 13.30 0.56 -3.77
N TYR A 91 13.63 -0.73 -3.69
CA TYR A 91 14.76 -1.22 -2.89
C TYR A 91 15.49 -2.35 -3.61
N ILE A 92 16.72 -2.61 -3.21
CA ILE A 92 17.52 -3.75 -3.63
C ILE A 92 17.53 -4.76 -2.48
N ASP A 93 17.26 -6.03 -2.78
CA ASP A 93 17.36 -7.12 -1.79
C ASP A 93 18.82 -7.61 -1.60
N GLY A 94 19.02 -8.55 -0.68
CA GLY A 94 20.34 -9.15 -0.45
C GLY A 94 20.90 -9.94 -1.66
N ASP A 95 20.05 -10.31 -2.63
CA ASP A 95 20.45 -10.99 -3.87
C ASP A 95 20.83 -9.99 -4.98
N GLY A 96 20.78 -8.69 -4.71
CA GLY A 96 21.07 -7.64 -5.69
C GLY A 96 19.93 -7.39 -6.69
N LYS A 97 18.74 -7.95 -6.47
CA LYS A 97 17.57 -7.72 -7.32
C LYS A 97 16.81 -6.48 -6.87
N MET A 98 16.39 -5.70 -7.86
CA MET A 98 15.61 -4.49 -7.62
C MET A 98 14.13 -4.81 -7.56
N HIS A 99 13.49 -4.37 -6.48
CA HIS A 99 12.08 -4.56 -6.23
C HIS A 99 11.40 -3.23 -5.99
N ARG A 100 10.12 -3.17 -6.35
CA ARG A 100 9.26 -2.02 -6.09
C ARG A 100 7.97 -2.47 -5.45
N VAL A 101 7.72 -2.00 -4.24
CA VAL A 101 6.45 -2.17 -3.55
C VAL A 101 5.68 -0.87 -3.59
N ARG A 102 4.37 -0.95 -3.76
CA ARG A 102 3.45 0.19 -3.71
C ARG A 102 2.29 -0.12 -2.77
N LYS A 103 1.76 0.91 -2.12
CA LYS A 103 0.51 0.84 -1.36
C LYS A 103 -0.35 2.07 -1.70
N GLY A 104 -1.67 1.93 -1.66
CA GLY A 104 -2.55 3.07 -1.93
C GLY A 104 -3.99 2.66 -2.18
N ALA A 105 -4.74 3.61 -2.74
CA ALA A 105 -6.13 3.36 -3.16
C ALA A 105 -6.16 2.23 -4.20
N PRO A 106 -7.08 1.25 -4.06
CA PRO A 106 -7.12 0.08 -4.93
C PRO A 106 -7.23 0.42 -6.41
N GLU A 107 -8.01 1.43 -6.76
CA GLU A 107 -8.17 1.91 -8.15
C GLU A 107 -6.83 2.35 -8.79
N GLN A 108 -5.96 2.99 -8.00
CA GLN A 108 -4.68 3.52 -8.51
C GLN A 108 -3.59 2.46 -8.54
N VAL A 109 -3.63 1.52 -7.59
CA VAL A 109 -2.69 0.40 -7.52
C VAL A 109 -2.96 -0.62 -8.64
N ASN A 110 -4.23 -0.89 -8.94
CA ASN A 110 -4.64 -1.85 -9.99
C ASN A 110 -4.51 -1.35 -11.42
N SER A 111 -4.14 -0.08 -11.63
CA SER A 111 -4.05 0.49 -12.99
C SER A 111 -3.09 -0.34 -13.88
N PRO A 112 -3.48 -0.70 -15.12
CA PRO A 112 -2.74 -1.62 -16.00
C PRO A 112 -1.34 -1.13 -16.38
N HIS A 113 -1.06 0.17 -16.22
CA HIS A 113 0.27 0.73 -16.41
C HIS A 113 1.26 0.38 -15.28
N ASN A 114 0.78 -0.09 -14.13
CA ASN A 114 1.58 -0.28 -12.93
C ASN A 114 1.83 -1.74 -12.57
N LEU A 115 0.99 -2.66 -13.04
CA LEU A 115 1.06 -4.09 -12.76
C LEU A 115 0.57 -4.86 -13.99
N LEU A 116 1.22 -5.97 -14.32
CA LEU A 116 0.64 -7.00 -15.18
C LEU A 116 -0.45 -7.75 -14.40
N VAL A 117 -1.57 -7.09 -14.13
CA VAL A 117 -2.74 -7.73 -13.51
C VAL A 117 -3.47 -8.50 -14.61
N CYS A 118 -3.56 -9.83 -14.48
CA CYS A 118 -4.48 -10.60 -15.31
C CYS A 118 -5.91 -10.12 -15.03
N SER A 119 -6.74 -9.96 -16.07
CA SER A 119 -8.13 -9.50 -15.98
C SER A 119 -9.00 -10.31 -14.99
N PHE A 120 -8.64 -11.58 -14.72
CA PHE A 120 -9.26 -12.41 -13.70
C PHE A 120 -9.03 -11.91 -12.26
N THR A 121 -7.85 -11.37 -11.98
CA THR A 121 -7.47 -10.86 -10.65
C THR A 121 -8.19 -9.55 -10.34
N GLU A 122 -8.41 -8.70 -11.34
CA GLU A 122 -9.10 -7.42 -11.18
C GLU A 122 -10.53 -7.59 -10.66
N ARG A 123 -11.31 -8.52 -11.25
CA ARG A 123 -12.68 -8.81 -10.78
C ARG A 123 -12.72 -9.31 -9.34
N ARG A 124 -11.74 -10.15 -8.95
CA ARG A 124 -11.65 -10.67 -7.58
C ARG A 124 -11.29 -9.56 -6.60
N VAL A 125 -10.38 -8.66 -6.97
CA VAL A 125 -10.02 -7.50 -6.14
C VAL A 125 -11.23 -6.58 -5.95
N HIS A 126 -11.99 -6.27 -7.00
CA HIS A 126 -13.22 -5.47 -6.86
C HIS A 126 -14.24 -6.13 -5.92
N ALA A 127 -14.49 -7.43 -6.06
CA ALA A 127 -15.42 -8.14 -5.17
C ALA A 127 -14.99 -8.11 -3.69
N VAL A 128 -13.68 -8.14 -3.40
CA VAL A 128 -13.17 -8.01 -2.02
C VAL A 128 -13.32 -6.59 -1.50
N ILE A 129 -13.06 -5.58 -2.34
CA ILE A 129 -13.24 -4.16 -1.98
C ILE A 129 -14.71 -3.89 -1.64
N ASP A 130 -15.63 -4.40 -2.44
CA ASP A 130 -17.08 -4.26 -2.19
C ASP A 130 -17.49 -4.90 -0.86
N LYS A 131 -17.00 -6.12 -0.58
CA LYS A 131 -17.22 -6.80 0.73
C LYS A 131 -16.67 -6.00 1.92
N PHE A 132 -15.54 -5.34 1.76
CA PHE A 132 -14.99 -4.48 2.82
C PHE A 132 -15.83 -3.21 2.98
N ALA A 133 -16.28 -2.60 1.88
CA ALA A 133 -17.17 -1.45 1.91
C ALA A 133 -18.51 -1.75 2.59
N GLU A 134 -19.12 -2.91 2.31
CA GLU A 134 -20.35 -3.38 2.97
C GLU A 134 -20.19 -3.51 4.50
N ARG A 135 -18.98 -3.85 4.95
CA ARG A 135 -18.63 -3.97 6.38
C ARG A 135 -18.16 -2.65 7.00
N GLY A 136 -18.17 -1.55 6.23
CA GLY A 136 -17.69 -0.24 6.67
C GLY A 136 -16.17 -0.14 6.83
N LEU A 137 -15.42 -1.08 6.24
CA LEU A 137 -13.95 -1.14 6.32
C LEU A 137 -13.32 -0.37 5.17
N ARG A 138 -12.18 0.27 5.44
CA ARG A 138 -11.38 0.95 4.41
C ARG A 138 -10.44 -0.06 3.74
N SER A 139 -10.47 -0.10 2.41
CA SER A 139 -9.59 -0.97 1.61
C SER A 139 -8.27 -0.28 1.28
N LEU A 140 -7.15 -0.97 1.51
CA LEU A 140 -5.82 -0.55 1.06
C LEU A 140 -5.25 -1.65 0.17
N ALA A 141 -4.83 -1.31 -1.05
CA ALA A 141 -4.19 -2.25 -1.94
C ALA A 141 -2.67 -2.16 -1.82
N VAL A 142 -2.01 -3.31 -1.92
CA VAL A 142 -0.56 -3.45 -1.93
C VAL A 142 -0.17 -4.17 -3.20
N ALA A 143 0.85 -3.66 -3.89
CA ALA A 143 1.37 -4.23 -5.11
C ALA A 143 2.88 -4.41 -5.03
N TYR A 144 3.35 -5.52 -5.57
CA TYR A 144 4.75 -5.88 -5.64
C TYR A 144 5.17 -6.12 -7.08
N GLN A 145 6.33 -5.58 -7.46
CA GLN A 145 6.90 -5.74 -8.79
C GLN A 145 8.42 -5.92 -8.69
N VAL A 146 8.94 -6.97 -9.34
CA VAL A 146 10.38 -7.14 -9.59
C VAL A 146 10.75 -6.30 -10.82
N ILE A 147 11.72 -5.42 -10.68
CA ILE A 147 12.23 -4.62 -11.79
C ILE A 147 13.41 -5.37 -12.40
N VAL A 148 13.20 -5.95 -13.58
CA VAL A 148 14.27 -6.47 -14.42
C VAL A 148 14.70 -5.34 -15.35
N LEU A 149 15.95 -4.90 -15.25
CA LEU A 149 16.50 -3.90 -16.17
C LEU A 149 16.65 -4.56 -17.55
N LEU A 150 15.63 -4.36 -18.41
CA LEU A 150 15.68 -4.77 -19.80
C LEU A 150 16.34 -3.63 -20.60
N PHE A 151 17.61 -3.81 -20.97
CA PHE A 151 18.31 -2.87 -21.83
C PHE A 151 18.05 -3.24 -23.30
N SER A 152 17.50 -2.32 -24.10
CA SER A 152 17.54 -2.42 -25.56
C SER A 152 18.81 -1.76 -26.07
N LEU A 153 19.70 -2.54 -26.67
CA LEU A 153 20.86 -2.02 -27.40
C LEU A 153 20.40 -1.51 -28.77
N PRO A 154 20.87 -0.34 -29.25
CA PRO A 154 20.71 -0.01 -30.65
C PRO A 154 21.55 -0.98 -31.47
N ILE A 155 20.90 -1.76 -32.33
CA ILE A 155 21.57 -2.52 -33.39
C ILE A 155 21.54 -1.60 -34.62
N SER A 156 22.72 -1.33 -35.20
CA SER A 156 22.90 -0.42 -36.33
C SER A 156 22.31 -0.95 -37.63
#